data_AF-A0A532F7M5-F1
#
_entry.id   AF-A0A532F7M5-F1
#
_cell.length_a   1.000
_cell.length_b   1.000
_cell.length_c   1.000
_cell.angle_alpha   90.00
_cell.angle_beta   90.00
_cell.angle_gamma   90.00
#
_symmetry.space_group_name_H-M   'P 1'
#
loop_
_entity.id
_entity.type
_entity.pdbx_description
1 polymer ?
#
loop_
_entity_poly.entity_id
_entity_poly.type
_entity_poly.pdbx_seq_one_letter_code
_entity_poly.pdbx_strand_id
1 'polypeptide(L)'
;MFLSVATTHRPATDLGFLLHKHPDRLHETDLSFGKAWLFYPEANEDRCEAALLLDVDPVGLVRGKGQAEGLLDQYVNDRPYAASSFLSVALNKMLRTAMTGISKERQELADSELPLEAVVTPLPMRGGEALVRSLFEPLGWTVDLTPIEDIGAAGEPRYGHLMLTGTGRLSALLNHLYVLIPVMDDAKHYWVGEAEIDKLLSRGEGWLENHPAKDLIVRRYLGNRRALARIALERLAPETAGEAQPAELRVTPEEALETPIRLNDLRMEAVVQAIQATGSTSIADLGCGEGKLLGRLVRERWVHKLFGLDPAARELEWAAKRLKLNEFGGPPEGRVTLLHGSLT
;
A
#
# COMPACT_ATOMS: atom_id res chain seq x y z
N MET A 1 -14.60 10.91 -2.32
CA MET A 1 -14.44 9.89 -3.37
C MET A 1 -15.51 8.82 -3.26
N PHE A 2 -15.87 8.17 -4.36
CA PHE A 2 -17.01 7.26 -4.48
C PHE A 2 -16.63 5.95 -5.19
N LEU A 3 -17.12 4.84 -4.64
CA LEU A 3 -17.19 3.54 -5.30
C LEU A 3 -18.62 3.01 -5.11
N SER A 4 -19.25 2.46 -6.14
CA SER A 4 -20.41 1.59 -5.95
C SER A 4 -20.22 0.26 -6.66
N VAL A 5 -20.93 -0.75 -6.15
CA VAL A 5 -21.05 -2.07 -6.76
C VAL A 5 -22.52 -2.45 -6.78
N ALA A 6 -23.02 -2.84 -7.94
CA ALA A 6 -24.39 -3.26 -8.15
C ALA A 6 -24.48 -4.63 -8.79
N THR A 7 -25.63 -5.29 -8.62
CA THR A 7 -25.98 -6.53 -9.31
C THR A 7 -27.46 -6.56 -9.65
N THR A 8 -27.78 -7.32 -10.70
CA THR A 8 -29.14 -7.66 -11.12
C THR A 8 -29.43 -9.16 -10.98
N HIS A 9 -28.60 -9.89 -10.22
CA HIS A 9 -28.93 -11.23 -9.73
C HIS A 9 -30.29 -11.20 -9.01
N ARG A 10 -31.03 -12.30 -8.96
CA ARG A 10 -32.34 -12.35 -8.29
C ARG A 10 -32.34 -13.37 -7.15
N PRO A 11 -32.62 -12.96 -5.91
CA PRO A 11 -32.93 -11.60 -5.47
C PRO A 11 -31.67 -10.72 -5.38
N ALA A 12 -31.71 -9.49 -5.92
CA ALA A 12 -30.52 -8.64 -5.96
C ALA A 12 -30.07 -8.19 -4.56
N THR A 13 -31.01 -8.12 -3.61
CA THR A 13 -30.75 -7.82 -2.20
C THR A 13 -29.78 -8.80 -1.54
N ASP A 14 -29.54 -9.98 -2.12
CA ASP A 14 -28.52 -10.91 -1.60
C ASP A 14 -27.11 -10.32 -1.63
N LEU A 15 -26.86 -9.26 -2.41
CA LEU A 15 -25.65 -8.44 -2.34
C LEU A 15 -25.32 -7.99 -0.90
N GLY A 16 -26.33 -7.75 -0.05
CA GLY A 16 -26.15 -7.43 1.37
C GLY A 16 -25.45 -8.54 2.16
N PHE A 17 -25.81 -9.80 1.92
CA PHE A 17 -25.17 -10.97 2.55
C PHE A 17 -23.76 -11.19 2.01
N LEU A 18 -23.52 -10.91 0.73
CA LEU A 18 -22.20 -11.04 0.13
C LEU A 18 -21.23 -9.97 0.67
N LEU A 19 -21.72 -8.75 0.90
CA LEU A 19 -20.93 -7.64 1.46
C LEU A 19 -20.84 -7.63 3.00
N HIS A 20 -21.65 -8.48 3.66
CA HIS A 20 -21.84 -8.47 5.12
C HIS A 20 -22.30 -7.09 5.61
N LYS A 21 -23.25 -6.50 4.89
CA LYS A 21 -23.82 -5.17 5.15
C LYS A 21 -25.30 -5.22 4.85
N HIS A 22 -26.13 -5.07 5.88
CA HIS A 22 -27.57 -5.06 5.70
C HIS A 22 -28.01 -3.81 4.93
N PRO A 23 -28.86 -3.93 3.89
CA PRO A 23 -29.29 -2.78 3.06
C PRO A 23 -29.97 -1.65 3.83
N ASP A 24 -30.83 -1.98 4.80
CA ASP A 24 -31.56 -0.98 5.62
C ASP A 24 -30.70 -0.26 6.67
N ARG A 25 -29.37 -0.44 6.67
CA ARG A 25 -28.48 0.19 7.64
C ARG A 25 -27.42 1.03 6.94
N LEU A 26 -27.18 2.21 7.50
CA LEU A 26 -25.97 2.98 7.23
C LEU A 26 -24.81 2.37 8.02
N HIS A 27 -23.73 2.03 7.33
CA HIS A 27 -22.53 1.46 7.93
C HIS A 27 -21.42 2.51 7.91
N GLU A 28 -20.90 2.85 9.09
CA GLU A 28 -19.85 3.85 9.25
C GLU A 28 -18.58 3.20 9.78
N THR A 29 -17.41 3.71 9.39
CA THR A 29 -16.14 3.30 9.97
C THR A 29 -15.14 4.45 9.96
N ASP A 30 -14.52 4.73 11.11
CA ASP A 30 -13.43 5.71 11.21
C ASP A 30 -12.19 5.25 10.46
N LEU A 31 -11.50 6.16 9.80
CA LEU A 31 -10.20 5.98 9.15
C LEU A 31 -9.19 6.94 9.77
N SER A 32 -7.90 6.68 9.62
CA SER A 32 -6.86 7.57 10.14
C SER A 32 -6.82 8.95 9.46
N PHE A 33 -7.62 9.15 8.42
CA PHE A 33 -7.68 10.34 7.59
C PHE A 33 -9.12 10.82 7.35
N GLY A 34 -10.11 10.33 8.12
CA GLY A 34 -11.51 10.69 7.95
C GLY A 34 -12.45 9.54 8.27
N LYS A 35 -13.53 9.39 7.49
CA LYS A 35 -14.56 8.36 7.66
C LYS A 35 -14.90 7.69 6.34
N ALA A 36 -15.40 6.46 6.43
CA ALA A 36 -16.01 5.76 5.33
C ALA A 36 -17.46 5.40 5.67
N TRP A 37 -18.33 5.57 4.68
CA TRP A 37 -19.76 5.33 4.75
C TRP A 37 -20.14 4.31 3.69
N LEU A 38 -20.84 3.25 4.09
CA LEU A 38 -21.44 2.30 3.16
C LEU A 38 -22.95 2.27 3.36
N PHE A 39 -23.68 2.49 2.28
CA PHE A 39 -25.13 2.51 2.24
C PHE A 39 -25.64 1.97 0.90
N TYR A 40 -26.95 1.74 0.81
CA TYR A 40 -27.58 1.16 -0.36
C TYR A 40 -28.53 2.18 -0.99
N PRO A 41 -28.10 2.92 -2.04
CA PRO A 41 -29.00 3.83 -2.75
C PRO A 41 -30.17 3.11 -3.43
N GLU A 42 -30.00 1.83 -3.79
CA GLU A 42 -31.05 0.99 -4.34
C GLU A 42 -30.93 -0.42 -3.77
N ALA A 43 -32.05 -0.99 -3.30
CA ALA A 43 -32.12 -2.37 -2.81
C ALA A 43 -33.53 -2.91 -3.03
N ASN A 44 -33.76 -3.51 -4.20
CA ASN A 44 -34.99 -4.22 -4.54
C ASN A 44 -34.66 -5.61 -5.12
N GLU A 45 -35.68 -6.39 -5.50
CA GLU A 45 -35.47 -7.74 -6.02
C GLU A 45 -34.74 -7.78 -7.37
N ASP A 46 -34.89 -6.73 -8.18
CA ASP A 46 -34.40 -6.65 -9.56
C ASP A 46 -32.99 -6.03 -9.66
N ARG A 47 -32.67 -5.07 -8.79
CA ARG A 47 -31.36 -4.40 -8.70
C ARG A 47 -31.04 -4.01 -7.26
N CYS A 48 -29.79 -4.20 -6.89
CA CYS A 48 -29.26 -3.78 -5.61
C CYS A 48 -27.88 -3.16 -5.83
N GLU A 49 -27.66 -1.98 -5.27
CA GLU A 49 -26.43 -1.20 -5.37
C GLU A 49 -25.95 -0.82 -3.97
N ALA A 50 -24.69 -1.13 -3.68
CA ALA A 50 -24.00 -0.69 -2.48
C ALA A 50 -22.99 0.41 -2.84
N ALA A 51 -23.08 1.56 -2.19
CA ALA A 51 -22.18 2.69 -2.37
C ALA A 51 -21.26 2.84 -1.15
N LEU A 52 -19.95 2.95 -1.40
CA LEU A 52 -18.90 3.29 -0.47
C LEU A 52 -18.43 4.73 -0.75
N LEU A 53 -18.72 5.63 0.18
CA LEU A 53 -18.31 7.04 0.15
C LEU A 53 -17.24 7.29 1.21
N LEU A 54 -16.13 7.91 0.83
CA LEU A 54 -15.13 8.36 1.80
C LEU A 54 -15.23 9.87 1.99
N ASP A 55 -15.27 10.24 3.25
CA ASP A 55 -15.26 11.60 3.77
C ASP A 55 -13.89 11.83 4.44
N VAL A 56 -12.95 12.38 3.67
CA VAL A 56 -11.56 12.58 4.11
C VAL A 56 -11.44 13.95 4.75
N ASP A 57 -10.81 14.04 5.92
CA ASP A 57 -10.49 15.31 6.56
C ASP A 57 -9.21 15.91 5.92
N PRO A 58 -9.33 16.94 5.05
CA PRO A 58 -8.17 17.52 4.39
C PRO A 58 -7.22 18.20 5.37
N VAL A 59 -7.73 18.73 6.48
CA VAL A 59 -6.94 19.45 7.49
C VAL A 59 -6.20 18.45 8.38
N GLY A 60 -6.90 17.41 8.83
CA GLY A 60 -6.31 16.31 9.59
C GLY A 60 -5.22 15.57 8.82
N LEU A 61 -5.37 15.44 7.50
CA LEU A 61 -4.37 14.80 6.64
C LEU A 61 -3.01 15.52 6.66
N VAL A 62 -3.00 16.84 6.83
CA VAL A 62 -1.80 17.67 6.86
C VAL A 62 -1.24 17.80 8.27
N ARG A 63 -2.11 17.97 9.27
CA ARG A 63 -1.71 18.28 10.66
C ARG A 63 -0.96 17.14 11.39
N GLY A 64 -0.86 15.95 10.79
CA GLY A 64 -0.10 14.81 11.32
C GLY A 64 1.26 14.52 10.67
N LYS A 65 1.65 15.22 9.59
CA LYS A 65 2.93 15.00 8.89
C LYS A 65 3.68 16.32 8.75
N GLY A 66 4.62 16.56 9.66
CA GLY A 66 5.56 17.67 9.54
C GLY A 66 6.41 17.55 8.27
N GLN A 67 6.42 18.62 7.48
CA GLN A 67 7.30 18.93 6.34
C GLN A 67 7.08 18.17 5.01
N ALA A 68 6.47 18.87 4.06
CA ALA A 68 6.68 18.73 2.61
C ALA A 68 6.65 20.13 1.96
N GLU A 69 7.25 20.29 0.78
CA GLU A 69 7.45 21.56 0.09
C GLU A 69 6.13 22.27 -0.27
N GLY A 70 6.07 23.58 -0.04
CA GLY A 70 4.93 24.45 -0.38
C GLY A 70 3.82 24.49 0.68
N LEU A 71 3.59 25.65 1.30
CA LEU A 71 2.52 25.87 2.28
C LEU A 71 1.09 25.71 1.71
N LEU A 72 0.90 25.77 0.39
CA LEU A 72 -0.43 25.75 -0.26
C LEU A 72 -0.84 24.34 -0.74
N ASP A 73 0.06 23.59 -1.39
CA ASP A 73 -0.20 22.23 -1.91
C ASP A 73 -0.56 21.22 -0.81
N GLN A 74 -0.19 21.51 0.44
CA GLN A 74 -0.58 20.70 1.59
C GLN A 74 -2.09 20.82 1.87
N TYR A 75 -2.64 22.03 1.82
CA TYR A 75 -4.04 22.28 2.19
C TYR A 75 -5.00 22.20 1.01
N VAL A 76 -4.52 22.46 -0.22
CA VAL A 76 -5.31 22.38 -1.44
C VAL A 76 -4.70 21.33 -2.36
N ASN A 77 -5.27 20.13 -2.34
CA ASN A 77 -4.92 19.04 -3.24
C ASN A 77 -6.14 18.14 -3.51
N ASP A 78 -5.99 17.26 -4.49
CA ASP A 78 -6.99 16.32 -4.99
C ASP A 78 -7.21 15.10 -4.09
N ARG A 79 -6.29 14.80 -3.18
CA ARG A 79 -6.26 13.55 -2.40
C ARG A 79 -7.55 13.24 -1.61
N PRO A 80 -8.24 14.23 -1.01
CA PRO A 80 -9.52 13.99 -0.33
C PRO A 80 -10.64 13.55 -1.27
N TYR A 81 -10.53 13.90 -2.55
CA TYR A 81 -11.60 13.80 -3.53
C TYR A 81 -11.41 12.66 -4.51
N ALA A 82 -10.17 12.39 -4.92
CA ALA A 82 -9.83 11.35 -5.88
C ALA A 82 -9.92 9.94 -5.29
N ALA A 83 -10.43 8.98 -6.07
CA ALA A 83 -10.44 7.55 -5.80
C ALA A 83 -9.00 6.98 -5.89
N SER A 84 -8.19 7.31 -4.90
CA SER A 84 -6.79 6.94 -4.76
C SER A 84 -6.61 5.70 -3.90
N SER A 85 -5.37 5.43 -3.48
CA SER A 85 -5.07 4.40 -2.50
C SER A 85 -5.80 4.53 -1.14
N PHE A 86 -6.42 5.68 -0.82
CA PHE A 86 -7.35 5.78 0.32
C PHE A 86 -8.61 4.93 0.15
N LEU A 87 -9.14 4.82 -1.07
CA LEU A 87 -10.28 3.96 -1.36
C LEU A 87 -9.93 2.48 -1.15
N SER A 88 -8.72 2.04 -1.54
CA SER A 88 -8.23 0.69 -1.25
C SER A 88 -8.17 0.40 0.25
N VAL A 89 -7.76 1.39 1.07
CA VAL A 89 -7.77 1.24 2.54
C VAL A 89 -9.19 1.08 3.08
N ALA A 90 -10.15 1.87 2.60
CA ALA A 90 -11.54 1.75 3.01
C ALA A 90 -12.17 0.42 2.58
N LEU A 91 -11.92 -0.03 1.34
CA LEU A 91 -12.32 -1.36 0.85
C LEU A 91 -11.85 -2.47 1.81
N ASN A 92 -10.56 -2.48 2.14
CA ASN A 92 -9.99 -3.49 3.02
C ASN A 92 -10.47 -3.35 4.48
N LYS A 93 -10.98 -2.19 4.90
CA LYS A 93 -11.53 -2.01 6.25
C LYS A 93 -13.00 -2.44 6.32
N MET A 94 -13.81 -2.07 5.33
CA MET A 94 -15.26 -2.30 5.35
C MET A 94 -15.70 -3.62 4.71
N LEU A 95 -15.00 -4.08 3.67
CA LEU A 95 -15.39 -5.19 2.80
C LEU A 95 -14.39 -6.34 2.79
N ARG A 96 -13.51 -6.42 3.81
CA ARG A 96 -12.47 -7.45 3.92
C ARG A 96 -13.00 -8.88 3.72
N THR A 97 -14.11 -9.21 4.37
CA THR A 97 -14.71 -10.56 4.33
C THR A 97 -15.29 -10.88 2.96
N ALA A 98 -15.91 -9.90 2.29
CA ALA A 98 -16.40 -10.07 0.93
C ALA A 98 -15.24 -10.31 -0.05
N MET A 99 -14.12 -9.60 0.13
CA MET A 99 -12.91 -9.78 -0.67
C MET A 99 -12.25 -11.16 -0.49
N THR A 100 -12.53 -11.89 0.59
CA THR A 100 -12.06 -13.28 0.76
C THR A 100 -13.02 -14.31 0.15
N GLY A 101 -14.14 -13.88 -0.45
CA GLY A 101 -15.13 -14.78 -1.03
C GLY A 101 -15.98 -15.54 -0.01
N ILE A 102 -16.00 -15.10 1.25
CA ILE A 102 -16.73 -15.79 2.32
C ILE A 102 -18.09 -15.11 2.52
N SER A 103 -19.18 -15.87 2.45
CA SER A 103 -20.50 -15.43 2.91
C SER A 103 -21.18 -16.56 3.69
N LYS A 104 -21.33 -16.38 5.01
CA LYS A 104 -21.86 -17.42 5.90
C LYS A 104 -23.27 -17.88 5.53
N GLU A 105 -24.07 -16.96 5.00
CA GLU A 105 -25.49 -17.18 4.72
C GLU A 105 -25.76 -17.48 3.23
N ARG A 106 -24.78 -17.20 2.35
CA ARG A 106 -24.90 -17.29 0.89
C ARG A 106 -23.59 -17.75 0.23
N GLN A 107 -22.99 -18.81 0.74
CA GLN A 107 -21.67 -19.26 0.26
C GLN A 107 -21.72 -19.72 -1.22
N GLU A 108 -22.73 -20.50 -1.60
CA GLU A 108 -22.91 -20.93 -3.00
C GLU A 108 -23.00 -19.73 -3.96
N LEU A 109 -23.68 -18.66 -3.54
CA LEU A 109 -23.77 -17.43 -4.31
C LEU A 109 -22.42 -16.68 -4.36
N ALA A 110 -21.68 -16.63 -3.25
CA ALA A 110 -20.35 -16.02 -3.21
C ALA A 110 -19.33 -16.72 -4.12
N ASP A 111 -19.49 -18.02 -4.33
CA ASP A 111 -18.66 -18.84 -5.22
C ASP A 111 -19.10 -18.80 -6.69
N SER A 112 -20.30 -18.26 -6.97
CA SER A 112 -20.89 -18.15 -8.30
C SER A 112 -20.46 -16.90 -9.05
N GLU A 113 -20.65 -16.90 -10.37
CA GLU A 113 -20.49 -15.71 -11.20
C GLU A 113 -21.80 -14.91 -11.23
N LEU A 114 -21.69 -13.60 -10.96
CA LEU A 114 -22.82 -12.68 -10.89
C LEU A 114 -22.71 -11.62 -11.98
N PRO A 115 -23.83 -11.14 -12.53
CA PRO A 115 -23.84 -9.90 -13.31
C PRO A 115 -23.52 -8.76 -12.36
N LEU A 116 -22.36 -8.12 -12.55
CA LEU A 116 -21.85 -7.08 -11.68
C LEU A 116 -21.59 -5.80 -12.47
N GLU A 117 -21.87 -4.69 -11.81
CA GLU A 117 -21.54 -3.35 -12.24
C GLU A 117 -20.74 -2.68 -11.12
N ALA A 118 -19.67 -1.98 -11.43
CA ALA A 118 -18.96 -1.15 -10.47
C ALA A 118 -18.67 0.23 -11.03
N VAL A 119 -18.85 1.26 -10.22
CA VAL A 119 -18.59 2.64 -10.58
C VAL A 119 -17.53 3.22 -9.66
N VAL A 120 -16.48 3.84 -10.20
CA VAL A 120 -15.42 4.52 -9.45
C VAL A 120 -15.26 5.94 -9.97
N THR A 121 -15.40 6.93 -9.08
CA THR A 121 -15.24 8.34 -9.45
C THR A 121 -14.88 9.24 -8.25
N PRO A 122 -14.11 10.33 -8.46
CA PRO A 122 -13.24 10.61 -9.61
C PRO A 122 -12.01 9.69 -9.61
N LEU A 123 -11.81 8.92 -10.66
CA LEU A 123 -10.67 8.00 -10.77
C LEU A 123 -9.46 8.71 -11.41
N PRO A 124 -8.28 8.76 -10.78
CA PRO A 124 -7.06 9.22 -11.43
C PRO A 124 -6.68 8.35 -12.63
N MET A 125 -6.42 8.96 -13.77
CA MET A 125 -6.08 8.26 -15.02
C MET A 125 -4.63 8.52 -15.43
N ARG A 126 -3.67 8.29 -14.54
CA ARG A 126 -2.26 8.54 -14.85
C ARG A 126 -1.73 7.47 -15.80
N GLY A 127 -1.60 7.82 -17.07
CA GLY A 127 -1.34 6.87 -18.16
C GLY A 127 -2.51 6.71 -19.14
N GLY A 128 -3.57 7.50 -18.96
CA GLY A 128 -4.68 7.64 -19.90
C GLY A 128 -5.64 6.45 -19.93
N GLU A 129 -6.64 6.56 -20.78
CA GLU A 129 -7.70 5.55 -20.97
C GLU A 129 -7.14 4.19 -21.40
N ALA A 130 -6.15 4.18 -22.30
CA ALA A 130 -5.54 2.95 -22.82
C ALA A 130 -4.96 2.08 -21.69
N LEU A 131 -4.39 2.72 -20.66
CA LEU A 131 -3.92 1.99 -19.48
C LEU A 131 -5.09 1.35 -18.73
N VAL A 132 -6.15 2.11 -18.42
CA VAL A 132 -7.32 1.60 -17.67
C VAL A 132 -7.90 0.37 -18.36
N ARG A 133 -8.08 0.43 -19.69
CA ARG A 133 -8.53 -0.70 -20.51
C ARG A 133 -7.60 -1.90 -20.40
N SER A 134 -6.30 -1.68 -20.53
CA SER A 134 -5.28 -2.74 -20.44
C SER A 134 -5.22 -3.45 -19.08
N LEU A 135 -5.76 -2.83 -18.02
CA LEU A 135 -5.80 -3.38 -16.67
C LEU A 135 -7.07 -4.17 -16.37
N PHE A 136 -8.22 -3.82 -16.96
CA PHE A 136 -9.51 -4.42 -16.60
C PHE A 136 -10.08 -5.33 -17.68
N GLU A 137 -9.87 -5.03 -18.96
CA GLU A 137 -10.41 -5.84 -20.07
C GLU A 137 -9.87 -7.28 -20.07
N PRO A 138 -8.56 -7.54 -19.80
CA PRO A 138 -8.05 -8.92 -19.69
C PRO A 138 -8.65 -9.73 -18.53
N LEU A 139 -9.26 -9.06 -17.55
CA LEU A 139 -9.93 -9.67 -16.40
C LEU A 139 -11.43 -9.94 -16.67
N GLY A 140 -11.90 -9.70 -17.90
CA GLY A 140 -13.29 -9.96 -18.31
C GLY A 140 -14.25 -8.80 -18.06
N TRP A 141 -13.76 -7.62 -17.68
CA TRP A 141 -14.60 -6.45 -17.46
C TRP A 141 -14.70 -5.59 -18.71
N THR A 142 -15.93 -5.22 -19.08
CA THR A 142 -16.17 -4.17 -20.05
C THR A 142 -15.91 -2.83 -19.38
N VAL A 143 -15.08 -2.00 -20.01
CA VAL A 143 -14.69 -0.68 -19.49
C VAL A 143 -15.42 0.41 -20.25
N ASP A 144 -16.26 1.15 -19.53
CA ASP A 144 -16.78 2.45 -19.96
C ASP A 144 -16.11 3.54 -19.11
N LEU A 145 -15.52 4.53 -19.78
CA LEU A 145 -14.73 5.56 -19.15
C LEU A 145 -15.13 6.91 -19.72
N THR A 146 -15.75 7.73 -18.88
CA THR A 146 -16.11 9.11 -19.23
C THR A 146 -15.11 10.06 -18.58
N PRO A 147 -14.27 10.78 -19.35
CA PRO A 147 -13.33 11.74 -18.79
C PRO A 147 -14.05 12.89 -18.05
N ILE A 148 -13.47 13.36 -16.95
CA ILE A 148 -13.94 14.55 -16.24
C ILE A 148 -13.18 15.75 -16.81
N GLU A 149 -13.91 16.72 -17.35
CA GLU A 149 -13.33 17.92 -17.96
C GLU A 149 -12.51 18.72 -16.93
N ASP A 150 -11.28 19.05 -17.31
CA ASP A 150 -10.39 19.91 -16.53
C ASP A 150 -10.54 21.35 -17.03
N ILE A 151 -11.13 22.22 -16.20
CA ILE A 151 -11.40 23.60 -16.57
C ILE A 151 -10.06 24.35 -16.66
N GLY A 152 -9.58 24.56 -17.90
CA GLY A 152 -8.40 25.36 -18.20
C GLY A 152 -7.09 24.58 -18.40
N ALA A 153 -7.11 23.25 -18.39
CA ALA A 153 -5.93 22.46 -18.74
C ALA A 153 -5.89 22.12 -20.23
N ALA A 154 -4.77 22.44 -20.89
CA ALA A 154 -4.53 22.09 -22.31
C ALA A 154 -4.03 20.64 -22.51
N GLY A 155 -4.27 19.75 -21.54
CA GLY A 155 -3.71 18.40 -21.49
C GLY A 155 -4.77 17.31 -21.47
N GLU A 156 -4.32 16.05 -21.45
CA GLU A 156 -5.22 14.90 -21.29
C GLU A 156 -5.99 14.96 -19.95
N PRO A 157 -7.25 14.52 -19.92
CA PRO A 157 -8.05 14.49 -18.70
C PRO A 157 -7.35 13.68 -17.60
N ARG A 158 -7.21 14.29 -16.42
CA ARG A 158 -6.51 13.67 -15.28
C ARG A 158 -7.38 12.71 -14.49
N TYR A 159 -8.70 12.88 -14.56
CA TYR A 159 -9.67 12.06 -13.86
C TYR A 159 -10.78 11.60 -14.79
N GLY A 160 -11.40 10.48 -14.45
CA GLY A 160 -12.55 9.95 -15.17
C GLY A 160 -13.57 9.32 -14.24
N HIS A 161 -14.75 9.12 -14.79
CA HIS A 161 -15.78 8.25 -14.25
C HIS A 161 -15.63 6.87 -14.91
N LEU A 162 -15.19 5.89 -14.12
CA LEU A 162 -15.04 4.50 -14.57
C LEU A 162 -16.31 3.72 -14.23
N MET A 163 -16.88 3.06 -15.22
CA MET A 163 -17.89 2.02 -15.05
C MET A 163 -17.34 0.70 -15.59
N LEU A 164 -17.37 -0.33 -14.76
CA LEU A 164 -17.04 -1.71 -15.10
C LEU A 164 -18.33 -2.53 -15.14
N THR A 165 -18.54 -3.28 -16.21
CA THR A 165 -19.65 -4.24 -16.30
C THR A 165 -19.14 -5.62 -16.74
N GLY A 166 -19.69 -6.67 -16.16
CA GLY A 166 -19.28 -8.03 -16.52
C GLY A 166 -19.91 -9.09 -15.64
N THR A 167 -19.58 -10.35 -15.94
CA THR A 167 -20.01 -11.50 -15.15
C THR A 167 -18.80 -12.07 -14.42
N GLY A 168 -18.88 -12.18 -13.09
CA GLY A 168 -17.78 -12.71 -12.30
C GLY A 168 -18.09 -12.79 -10.81
N ARG A 169 -17.13 -13.30 -10.03
CA ARG A 169 -17.25 -13.34 -8.57
C ARG A 169 -17.12 -11.95 -7.97
N LEU A 170 -17.96 -11.62 -6.99
CA LEU A 170 -17.88 -10.33 -6.28
C LEU A 170 -16.51 -10.13 -5.62
N SER A 171 -15.94 -11.19 -5.04
CA SER A 171 -14.61 -11.15 -4.43
C SER A 171 -13.53 -10.79 -5.45
N ALA A 172 -13.61 -11.33 -6.67
CA ALA A 172 -12.67 -11.02 -7.75
C ALA A 172 -12.74 -9.53 -8.13
N LEU A 173 -13.95 -9.00 -8.39
CA LEU A 173 -14.16 -7.58 -8.70
C LEU A 173 -13.56 -6.67 -7.61
N LEU A 174 -13.86 -6.95 -6.33
CA LEU A 174 -13.35 -6.14 -5.22
C LEU A 174 -11.82 -6.24 -5.08
N ASN A 175 -11.22 -7.41 -5.32
CA ASN A 175 -9.76 -7.58 -5.29
C ASN A 175 -9.09 -6.88 -6.48
N HIS A 176 -9.67 -6.94 -7.69
CA HIS A 176 -9.18 -6.21 -8.85
C HIS A 176 -9.19 -4.71 -8.57
N LEU A 177 -10.30 -4.15 -8.10
CA LEU A 177 -10.40 -2.74 -7.73
C LEU A 177 -9.37 -2.36 -6.66
N TYR A 178 -9.24 -3.18 -5.61
CA TYR A 178 -8.29 -2.93 -4.52
C TYR A 178 -6.84 -2.81 -5.02
N VAL A 179 -6.42 -3.68 -5.95
CA VAL A 179 -5.06 -3.70 -6.50
C VAL A 179 -4.87 -2.64 -7.59
N LEU A 180 -5.83 -2.46 -8.49
CA LEU A 180 -5.66 -1.66 -9.70
C LEU A 180 -5.90 -0.17 -9.49
N ILE A 181 -6.71 0.24 -8.51
CA ILE A 181 -6.89 1.67 -8.17
C ILE A 181 -5.54 2.36 -7.87
N PRO A 182 -4.68 1.83 -6.98
CA PRO A 182 -3.35 2.40 -6.75
C PRO A 182 -2.43 2.39 -7.97
N VAL A 183 -2.63 1.46 -8.91
CA VAL A 183 -1.82 1.36 -10.15
C VAL A 183 -2.18 2.47 -11.14
N MET A 184 -3.46 2.84 -11.21
CA MET A 184 -3.93 3.95 -12.05
C MET A 184 -3.59 5.32 -11.46
N ASP A 185 -3.57 5.42 -10.14
CA ASP A 185 -3.15 6.63 -9.42
C ASP A 185 -1.63 6.88 -9.50
N ASP A 186 -0.81 5.82 -9.50
CA ASP A 186 0.66 5.88 -9.57
C ASP A 186 1.30 6.86 -8.54
N ALA A 187 0.58 7.13 -7.44
CA ALA A 187 1.01 7.99 -6.34
C ALA A 187 0.45 7.52 -5.00
N LYS A 188 1.09 6.50 -4.40
CA LYS A 188 0.78 6.12 -3.03
C LYS A 188 1.21 7.21 -2.04
N HIS A 189 0.27 7.67 -1.22
CA HIS A 189 0.49 8.72 -0.20
C HIS A 189 1.11 8.20 1.12
N TYR A 190 1.51 6.93 1.13
CA TYR A 190 2.17 6.27 2.25
C TYR A 190 3.39 5.47 1.78
N TRP A 191 4.28 5.17 2.72
CA TRP A 191 5.48 4.39 2.45
C TRP A 191 5.12 2.94 2.12
N VAL A 192 5.49 2.48 0.93
CA VAL A 192 5.37 1.08 0.52
C VAL A 192 6.51 0.28 1.16
N GLY A 193 6.25 -0.88 1.76
CA GLY A 193 7.28 -1.75 2.34
C GLY A 193 7.14 -3.19 1.85
N GLU A 194 7.96 -4.10 2.38
CA GLU A 194 7.87 -5.53 2.03
C GLU A 194 6.49 -6.13 2.35
N ALA A 195 5.82 -5.67 3.41
CA ALA A 195 4.46 -6.08 3.74
C ALA A 195 3.42 -5.75 2.63
N GLU A 196 3.72 -4.82 1.72
CA GLU A 196 2.86 -4.56 0.55
C GLU A 196 3.01 -5.64 -0.53
N ILE A 197 4.13 -6.35 -0.57
CA ILE A 197 4.32 -7.51 -1.45
C ILE A 197 3.34 -8.59 -1.03
N ASP A 198 3.32 -8.98 0.25
CA ASP A 198 2.45 -10.05 0.72
C ASP A 198 0.96 -9.70 0.50
N LYS A 199 0.59 -8.43 0.68
CA LYS A 199 -0.76 -7.95 0.34
C LYS A 199 -1.05 -8.03 -1.15
N LEU A 200 -0.10 -7.63 -2.01
CA LEU A 200 -0.27 -7.72 -3.45
C LEU A 200 -0.47 -9.17 -3.88
N LEU A 201 0.37 -10.09 -3.40
CA LEU A 201 0.29 -11.51 -3.75
C LEU A 201 -1.01 -12.13 -3.26
N SER A 202 -1.39 -11.87 -2.00
CA SER A 202 -2.65 -12.39 -1.45
C SER A 202 -3.90 -11.87 -2.17
N ARG A 203 -3.88 -10.63 -2.67
CA ARG A 203 -5.01 -10.03 -3.40
C ARG A 203 -4.95 -10.26 -4.91
N GLY A 204 -3.76 -10.60 -5.40
CA GLY A 204 -3.45 -10.95 -6.78
C GLY A 204 -3.63 -12.44 -7.09
N GLU A 205 -3.79 -13.28 -6.07
CA GLU A 205 -3.86 -14.74 -6.21
C GLU A 205 -4.97 -15.16 -7.18
N GLY A 206 -4.60 -16.00 -8.15
CA GLY A 206 -5.52 -16.57 -9.13
C GLY A 206 -5.70 -15.73 -10.40
N TRP A 207 -5.11 -14.54 -10.48
CA TRP A 207 -5.27 -13.66 -11.66
C TRP A 207 -4.00 -12.87 -12.03
N LEU A 208 -3.24 -12.39 -11.05
CA LEU A 208 -2.10 -11.49 -11.30
C LEU A 208 -0.95 -12.19 -12.02
N GLU A 209 -0.71 -13.45 -11.71
CA GLU A 209 0.33 -14.29 -12.32
C GLU A 209 0.15 -14.44 -13.85
N ASN A 210 -1.12 -14.43 -14.30
CA ASN A 210 -1.52 -14.61 -15.69
C ASN A 210 -1.88 -13.29 -16.38
N HIS A 211 -1.86 -12.17 -15.65
CA HIS A 211 -2.25 -10.88 -16.21
C HIS A 211 -1.20 -10.38 -17.22
N PRO A 212 -1.59 -9.95 -18.44
CA PRO A 212 -0.64 -9.50 -19.46
C PRO A 212 0.17 -8.26 -19.02
N ALA A 213 -0.44 -7.40 -18.20
CA ALA A 213 0.21 -6.23 -17.62
C ALA A 213 0.85 -6.47 -16.24
N LYS A 214 1.16 -7.73 -15.84
CA LYS A 214 1.63 -8.05 -14.47
C LYS A 214 2.84 -7.25 -14.02
N ASP A 215 3.86 -7.09 -14.87
CA ASP A 215 5.07 -6.32 -14.55
C ASP A 215 4.74 -4.85 -14.23
N LEU A 216 3.84 -4.26 -15.01
CA LEU A 216 3.38 -2.90 -14.80
C LEU A 216 2.58 -2.77 -13.49
N ILE A 217 1.65 -3.70 -13.25
CA ILE A 217 0.83 -3.74 -12.03
C ILE A 217 1.73 -3.83 -10.80
N VAL A 218 2.65 -4.81 -10.77
CA VAL A 218 3.57 -5.02 -9.64
C VAL A 218 4.43 -3.78 -9.42
N ARG A 219 5.02 -3.22 -10.48
CA ARG A 219 5.88 -2.04 -10.39
C ARG A 219 5.15 -0.83 -9.80
N ARG A 220 3.99 -0.48 -10.36
CA ARG A 220 3.22 0.69 -9.91
C ARG A 220 2.58 0.48 -8.55
N TYR A 221 2.03 -0.71 -8.29
CA TYR A 221 1.48 -1.04 -6.98
C TYR A 221 2.54 -0.90 -5.87
N LEU A 222 3.80 -1.24 -6.16
CA LEU A 222 4.90 -1.12 -5.22
C LEU A 222 5.60 0.26 -5.27
N GLY A 223 4.95 1.28 -5.83
CA GLY A 223 5.45 2.66 -5.87
C GLY A 223 6.72 2.82 -6.70
N ASN A 224 6.82 2.08 -7.81
CA ASN A 224 7.95 2.06 -8.75
C ASN A 224 9.29 1.64 -8.12
N ARG A 225 9.27 0.92 -6.99
CA ARG A 225 10.48 0.43 -6.33
C ARG A 225 10.98 -0.87 -6.94
N ARG A 226 12.00 -0.76 -7.78
CA ARG A 226 12.61 -1.89 -8.50
C ARG A 226 12.94 -3.08 -7.61
N ALA A 227 13.52 -2.85 -6.42
CA ALA A 227 13.89 -3.93 -5.50
C ALA A 227 12.66 -4.72 -5.00
N LEU A 228 11.58 -4.04 -4.60
CA LEU A 228 10.34 -4.70 -4.15
C LEU A 228 9.63 -5.38 -5.32
N ALA A 229 9.58 -4.71 -6.48
CA ALA A 229 8.95 -5.25 -7.68
C ALA A 229 9.62 -6.54 -8.15
N ARG A 230 10.96 -6.60 -8.13
CA ARG A 230 11.72 -7.80 -8.46
C ARG A 230 11.37 -8.97 -7.53
N ILE A 231 11.39 -8.74 -6.21
CA ILE A 231 11.04 -9.78 -5.22
C ILE A 231 9.60 -10.29 -5.43
N ALA A 232 8.66 -9.38 -5.71
CA ALA A 232 7.27 -9.75 -5.95
C ALA A 232 7.10 -10.57 -7.25
N LEU A 233 7.78 -10.19 -8.34
CA LEU A 233 7.76 -10.92 -9.61
C LEU A 233 8.39 -12.31 -9.50
N GLU A 234 9.52 -12.42 -8.79
CA GLU A 234 10.17 -13.72 -8.50
C GLU A 234 9.22 -14.66 -7.76
N ARG A 235 8.40 -14.15 -6.82
CA ARG A 235 7.40 -14.95 -6.10
C ARG A 235 6.17 -15.32 -6.94
N LEU A 236 5.82 -14.53 -7.94
CA LEU A 236 4.70 -14.82 -8.87
C LEU A 236 5.07 -15.86 -9.93
N ALA A 237 6.37 -16.07 -10.19
CA ALA A 237 6.87 -16.98 -11.23
C ALA A 237 7.89 -18.00 -10.68
N PRO A 238 7.51 -18.89 -9.74
CA PRO A 238 8.44 -19.88 -9.17
C PRO A 238 8.97 -20.89 -10.20
N GLU A 239 8.27 -21.09 -11.33
CA GLU A 239 8.62 -22.04 -12.40
C GLU A 239 9.71 -21.50 -13.38
N THR A 240 10.14 -20.24 -13.26
CA THR A 240 11.22 -19.67 -14.11
C THR A 240 12.58 -19.62 -13.41
N ALA A 241 12.71 -20.29 -12.26
CA ALA A 241 13.95 -20.37 -11.48
C ALA A 241 15.03 -21.31 -12.09
N GLY A 242 14.77 -21.91 -13.25
CA GLY A 242 15.76 -22.63 -14.04
C GLY A 242 16.11 -21.83 -15.29
N GLU A 243 17.39 -21.45 -15.43
CA GLU A 243 17.98 -20.71 -16.57
C GLU A 243 17.97 -19.18 -16.49
N ALA A 244 18.58 -18.62 -15.45
CA ALA A 244 19.36 -17.39 -15.59
C ALA A 244 20.62 -17.46 -14.71
N GLN A 245 21.78 -17.43 -15.36
CA GLN A 245 23.08 -17.35 -14.69
C GLN A 245 23.15 -16.13 -13.75
N PRO A 246 23.91 -16.21 -12.65
CA PRO A 246 24.06 -15.10 -11.72
C PRO A 246 24.77 -13.94 -12.43
N ALA A 247 24.01 -12.94 -12.87
CA ALA A 247 24.58 -11.69 -13.33
C ALA A 247 25.16 -10.96 -12.10
N GLU A 248 26.48 -10.82 -12.10
CA GLU A 248 27.25 -10.08 -11.11
C GLU A 248 26.61 -8.71 -10.83
N LEU A 249 26.42 -8.43 -9.54
CA LEU A 249 26.01 -7.14 -8.99
C LEU A 249 27.00 -6.05 -9.41
N ARG A 250 26.77 -5.40 -10.55
CA ARG A 250 27.28 -4.06 -10.82
C ARG A 250 26.30 -3.06 -10.25
N VAL A 251 26.51 -2.71 -8.98
CA VAL A 251 25.93 -1.51 -8.39
C VAL A 251 26.57 -0.32 -9.12
N THR A 252 25.81 0.37 -9.98
CA THR A 252 26.25 1.62 -10.57
C THR A 252 26.22 2.73 -9.50
N PRO A 253 27.20 3.66 -9.47
CA PRO A 253 27.32 4.66 -8.39
C PRO A 253 26.28 5.80 -8.43
N GLU A 254 25.21 5.68 -9.21
CA GLU A 254 24.20 6.73 -9.40
C GLU A 254 22.89 6.46 -8.63
N GLU A 255 22.75 5.29 -7.98
CA GLU A 255 21.56 4.95 -7.19
C GLU A 255 21.58 5.48 -5.73
N ALA A 256 22.60 6.27 -5.35
CA ALA A 256 22.74 6.83 -4.00
C ALA A 256 22.04 8.19 -3.78
N LEU A 257 21.40 8.78 -4.81
CA LEU A 257 20.97 10.19 -4.77
C LEU A 257 19.47 10.46 -4.81
N GLU A 258 18.60 9.44 -4.89
CA GLU A 258 17.14 9.66 -4.89
C GLU A 258 16.40 8.80 -3.87
N THR A 259 16.75 8.97 -2.59
CA THR A 259 15.82 8.65 -1.50
C THR A 259 15.30 9.96 -0.92
N PRO A 260 13.97 10.24 -0.94
CA PRO A 260 13.44 11.33 -0.14
C PRO A 260 13.79 11.04 1.32
N ILE A 261 14.46 11.98 1.96
CA ILE A 261 15.04 11.79 3.29
C ILE A 261 13.89 11.54 4.27
N ARG A 262 13.82 10.35 4.87
CA ARG A 262 12.75 10.01 5.83
C ARG A 262 12.98 10.80 7.11
N LEU A 263 11.92 11.25 7.79
CA LEU A 263 12.02 11.91 9.11
C LEU A 263 12.84 11.08 10.11
N ASN A 264 12.70 9.76 10.08
CA ASN A 264 13.52 8.90 10.92
C ASN A 264 15.00 8.94 10.52
N ASP A 265 15.32 9.04 9.22
CA ASP A 265 16.69 9.14 8.75
C ASP A 265 17.30 10.51 9.07
N LEU A 266 16.53 11.61 8.91
CA LEU A 266 16.91 12.95 9.38
C LEU A 266 17.14 12.97 10.90
N ARG A 267 16.24 12.34 11.67
CA ARG A 267 16.38 12.23 13.13
C ARG A 267 17.64 11.47 13.50
N MET A 268 17.91 10.34 12.85
CA MET A 268 19.12 9.55 13.12
C MET A 268 20.38 10.34 12.76
N GLU A 269 20.39 11.04 11.64
CA GLU A 269 21.51 11.89 11.23
C GLU A 269 21.74 13.03 12.23
N ALA A 270 20.68 13.73 12.63
CA ALA A 270 20.75 14.79 13.64
C ALA A 270 21.26 14.26 14.99
N VAL A 271 20.85 13.06 15.39
CA VAL A 271 21.35 12.41 16.61
C VAL A 271 22.84 12.09 16.49
N VAL A 272 23.29 11.53 15.35
CA VAL A 272 24.72 11.25 15.12
C VAL A 272 25.54 12.54 15.18
N GLN A 273 25.09 13.61 14.52
CA GLN A 273 25.76 14.92 14.54
C GLN A 273 25.79 15.54 15.93
N ALA A 274 24.69 15.46 16.69
CA ALA A 274 24.63 15.95 18.06
C ALA A 274 25.62 15.20 18.96
N ILE A 275 25.72 13.86 18.83
CA ILE A 275 26.69 13.06 19.58
C ILE A 275 28.12 13.40 19.15
N GLN A 276 28.37 13.57 17.86
CA GLN A 276 29.70 13.94 17.36
C GLN A 276 30.14 15.31 17.91
N ALA A 277 29.22 16.27 18.01
CA ALA A 277 29.48 17.59 18.57
C ALA A 277 29.86 17.57 20.06
N THR A 278 29.48 16.53 20.83
CA THR A 278 29.94 16.39 22.22
C THR A 278 31.39 15.88 22.32
N GLY A 279 31.98 15.39 21.22
CA GLY A 279 33.30 14.77 21.22
C GLY A 279 33.37 13.41 21.93
N SER A 280 32.21 12.82 22.26
CA SER A 280 32.14 11.55 22.97
C SER A 280 32.48 10.38 22.04
N THR A 281 33.39 9.51 22.46
CA THR A 281 33.82 8.35 21.66
C THR A 281 33.27 7.02 22.16
N SER A 282 32.62 7.03 23.33
CA SER A 282 31.89 5.91 23.92
C SER A 282 30.42 6.29 24.07
N ILE A 283 29.53 5.52 23.45
CA ILE A 283 28.11 5.89 23.32
C ILE A 283 27.24 4.76 23.85
N ALA A 284 26.22 5.12 24.64
CA ALA A 284 25.18 4.21 25.09
C ALA A 284 23.84 4.58 24.44
N ASP A 285 23.24 3.62 23.73
CA ASP A 285 21.92 3.70 23.13
C ASP A 285 20.91 3.00 24.05
N LEU A 286 20.08 3.80 24.71
CA LEU A 286 19.17 3.38 25.76
C LEU A 286 17.76 3.22 25.17
N GLY A 287 17.31 1.97 25.04
CA GLY A 287 16.16 1.60 24.21
C GLY A 287 16.57 1.43 22.75
N CYS A 288 17.63 0.64 22.51
CA CYS A 288 18.24 0.52 21.19
C CYS A 288 17.37 -0.25 20.17
N GLY A 289 16.34 -0.97 20.63
CA GLY A 289 15.50 -1.84 19.81
C GLY A 289 16.33 -2.77 18.93
N GLU A 290 15.91 -2.98 17.69
CA GLU A 290 16.66 -3.71 16.67
C GLU A 290 17.96 -3.02 16.17
N GLY A 291 18.52 -2.04 16.89
CA GLY A 291 19.88 -1.53 16.68
C GLY A 291 20.08 -0.61 15.48
N LYS A 292 19.06 0.17 15.07
CA LYS A 292 19.16 1.09 13.91
C LYS A 292 20.22 2.18 14.10
N LEU A 293 20.25 2.82 15.27
CA LEU A 293 21.20 3.89 15.57
C LEU A 293 22.61 3.32 15.74
N LEU A 294 22.73 2.21 16.49
CA LEU A 294 23.98 1.44 16.60
C LEU A 294 24.57 1.10 15.22
N GLY A 295 23.74 0.69 14.26
CA GLY A 295 24.18 0.37 12.91
C GLY A 295 24.69 1.55 12.09
N ARG A 296 24.31 2.78 12.45
CA ARG A 296 24.88 4.01 11.87
C ARG A 296 26.19 4.36 12.58
N LEU A 297 26.17 4.42 13.91
CA LEU A 297 27.33 4.78 14.73
C LEU A 297 28.51 3.80 14.57
N VAL A 298 28.27 2.53 14.30
CA VAL A 298 29.36 1.55 14.11
C VAL A 298 30.21 1.83 12.87
N ARG A 299 29.65 2.53 11.88
CA ARG A 299 30.34 2.94 10.64
C ARG A 299 31.20 4.18 10.85
N GLU A 300 30.91 4.95 11.88
CA GLU A 300 31.67 6.14 12.25
C GLU A 300 33.02 5.75 12.85
N ARG A 301 34.12 6.29 12.29
CA ARG A 301 35.48 5.96 12.73
C ARG A 301 35.84 6.56 14.09
N TRP A 302 35.18 7.65 14.48
CA TRP A 302 35.40 8.34 15.76
C TRP A 302 34.70 7.64 16.94
N VAL A 303 33.78 6.71 16.66
CA VAL A 303 33.11 5.90 17.68
C VAL A 303 33.96 4.69 18.04
N HIS A 304 34.53 4.68 19.24
CA HIS A 304 35.39 3.61 19.72
C HIS A 304 34.61 2.50 20.44
N LYS A 305 33.54 2.84 21.17
CA LYS A 305 32.76 1.86 21.92
C LYS A 305 31.27 2.17 21.89
N LEU A 306 30.47 1.13 21.68
CA LEU A 306 29.01 1.20 21.61
C LEU A 306 28.37 0.25 22.61
N PHE A 307 27.40 0.75 23.35
CA PHE A 307 26.55 -0.04 24.23
C PHE A 307 25.10 0.11 23.77
N GLY A 308 24.40 -1.01 23.56
CA GLY A 308 22.96 -1.02 23.32
C GLY A 308 22.24 -1.65 24.49
N LEU A 309 21.24 -0.98 25.07
CA LEU A 309 20.41 -1.52 26.13
C LEU A 309 18.96 -1.57 25.66
N ASP A 310 18.27 -2.70 25.85
CA ASP A 310 16.84 -2.81 25.62
C ASP A 310 16.21 -3.87 26.54
N PRO A 311 14.98 -3.69 27.06
CA PRO A 311 14.29 -4.71 27.86
C PRO A 311 13.74 -5.87 27.00
N ALA A 312 13.57 -5.70 25.69
CA ALA A 312 13.06 -6.73 24.79
C ALA A 312 14.19 -7.61 24.23
N ALA A 313 14.33 -8.82 24.76
CA ALA A 313 15.37 -9.77 24.31
C ALA A 313 15.31 -10.06 22.79
N ARG A 314 14.10 -10.12 22.21
CA ARG A 314 13.91 -10.32 20.76
C ARG A 314 14.49 -9.18 19.92
N GLU A 315 14.39 -7.94 20.38
CA GLU A 315 14.95 -6.79 19.68
C GLU A 315 16.49 -6.84 19.72
N LEU A 316 17.07 -7.27 20.84
CA LEU A 316 18.52 -7.47 20.96
C LEU A 316 19.04 -8.60 20.05
N GLU A 317 18.28 -9.69 19.87
CA GLU A 317 18.62 -10.73 18.89
C GLU A 317 18.63 -10.18 17.46
N TRP A 318 17.66 -9.34 17.10
CA TRP A 318 17.62 -8.67 15.80
C TRP A 318 18.74 -7.65 15.63
N ALA A 319 19.06 -6.89 16.67
CA ALA A 319 20.20 -5.98 16.68
C ALA A 319 21.52 -6.73 16.44
N ALA A 320 21.73 -7.86 17.12
CA ALA A 320 22.93 -8.69 16.95
C ALA A 320 23.08 -9.18 15.50
N LYS A 321 21.99 -9.72 14.92
CA LYS A 321 21.95 -10.16 13.51
C LYS A 321 22.21 -9.01 12.54
N ARG A 322 21.54 -7.87 12.73
CA ARG A 322 21.69 -6.68 11.88
C ARG A 322 23.12 -6.15 11.88
N LEU A 323 23.74 -6.13 13.06
CA LEU A 323 25.10 -5.64 13.27
C LEU A 323 26.16 -6.68 12.93
N LYS A 324 25.76 -7.92 12.60
CA LYS A 324 26.67 -9.04 12.32
C LYS A 324 27.65 -9.29 13.47
N LEU A 325 27.17 -9.21 14.71
CA LEU A 325 28.03 -9.43 15.87
C LEU A 325 28.57 -10.86 15.85
N ASN A 326 29.89 -11.01 15.96
CA ASN A 326 30.60 -12.30 15.87
C ASN A 326 30.47 -13.02 14.52
N GLU A 327 30.08 -12.31 13.46
CA GLU A 327 30.00 -12.83 12.10
C GLU A 327 31.07 -12.17 11.19
N PHE A 328 31.40 -12.82 10.08
CA PHE A 328 32.35 -12.27 9.11
C PHE A 328 31.81 -10.98 8.48
N GLY A 329 32.62 -9.91 8.53
CA GLY A 329 32.23 -8.58 8.07
C GLY A 329 31.45 -7.74 9.10
N GLY A 330 31.33 -8.21 10.34
CA GLY A 330 30.85 -7.43 11.49
C GLY A 330 31.90 -6.50 12.10
N PRO A 331 31.52 -5.71 13.12
CA PRO A 331 32.46 -4.86 13.84
C PRO A 331 33.50 -5.68 14.62
N PRO A 332 34.68 -5.09 14.93
CA PRO A 332 35.67 -5.72 15.80
C PRO A 332 35.06 -6.20 17.12
N GLU A 333 35.56 -7.33 17.60
CA GLU A 333 35.12 -7.93 18.86
C GLU A 333 35.25 -6.92 20.02
N GLY A 334 34.23 -6.82 20.86
CA GLY A 334 34.20 -5.88 21.98
C GLY A 334 33.92 -4.41 21.62
N ARG A 335 33.81 -4.06 20.32
CA ARG A 335 33.44 -2.69 19.89
C ARG A 335 31.98 -2.37 20.17
N VAL A 336 31.10 -3.36 20.04
CA VAL A 336 29.67 -3.23 20.33
C VAL A 336 29.30 -4.24 21.41
N THR A 337 28.59 -3.78 22.44
CA THR A 337 28.06 -4.63 23.52
C THR A 337 26.56 -4.41 23.64
N LEU A 338 25.79 -5.49 23.56
CA LEU A 338 24.35 -5.47 23.80
C LEU A 338 24.06 -5.97 25.21
N LEU A 339 23.22 -5.24 25.94
CA LEU A 339 22.87 -5.48 27.33
C LEU A 339 21.35 -5.63 27.43
N HIS A 340 20.90 -6.74 28.01
CA HIS A 340 19.48 -6.92 28.34
C HIS A 340 19.19 -6.25 29.68
N GLY A 341 18.31 -5.23 29.67
CA GLY A 341 17.99 -4.48 30.88
C GLY A 341 17.02 -3.33 30.62
N SER A 342 16.52 -2.72 31.70
CA SER A 342 15.57 -1.61 31.67
C SER A 342 16.19 -0.36 32.31
N LEU A 343 15.80 0.82 31.83
CA LEU A 343 15.98 2.06 32.60
C LEU A 343 14.86 2.19 33.61
N THR A 344 15.05 1.60 34.78
CA THR A 344 14.21 1.80 35.96
C THR A 344 15.06 1.67 37.20
#